data_AF-A0A9W8XLN6-F1
#
_entry.id   AF-A0A9W8XLN6-F1
#
_cell.length_a   1.000
_cell.length_b   1.000
_cell.length_c   1.000
_cell.angle_alpha   90.00
_cell.angle_beta   90.00
_cell.angle_gamma   90.00
#
_symmetry.space_group_name_H-M   'P 1'
#
loop_
_entity.id
_entity.type
_entity.pdbx_description
1 polymer ?
#
loop_
_entity_poly.entity_id
_entity_poly.type
_entity_poly.pdbx_seq_one_letter_code
_entity_poly.pdbx_strand_id
1 'polypeptide(L)'
;MKIALLQFDPDVGTVQANIKRADDLLQRSKIPVDLDWLILPEMAFSDNSTVTISPIGQILQNYRKSFLYYTDETWAAEPPARFQIEHLNKLGPIIQGICMDINPHRFLAPWSDYEFATAALASVPPRPMITPGEAAPPRETPLIVVSMAWLSYLTASEIASDPTSPDVATVAYWVERFQPIVERSKEVPGPWYVVLANRCGREKSVCYAGSSTVIKVEDGGVSLFETCGRGEERVLCVDLEGEPRFSVRSGR
;
A
#
# COMPACT_ATOMS: atom_id res chain seq x y z
N MET A 1 6.69 -7.82 -12.78
CA MET A 1 5.82 -6.61 -12.80
C MET A 1 6.58 -5.45 -12.18
N LYS A 2 6.65 -4.30 -12.86
CA LYS A 2 7.37 -3.11 -12.42
C LYS A 2 6.41 -2.02 -11.96
N ILE A 3 6.50 -1.62 -10.70
CA ILE A 3 5.64 -0.59 -10.10
C ILE A 3 6.45 0.60 -9.62
N ALA A 4 5.80 1.76 -9.52
CA ALA A 4 6.37 2.96 -8.95
C ALA A 4 5.43 3.53 -7.89
N LEU A 5 5.98 3.96 -6.76
CA LEU A 5 5.25 4.64 -5.70
C LEU A 5 5.72 6.09 -5.69
N LEU A 6 4.79 7.05 -5.79
CA LEU A 6 5.08 8.45 -5.56
C LEU A 6 4.92 8.75 -4.07
N GLN A 7 5.99 9.16 -3.41
CA GLN A 7 5.93 9.78 -2.09
C GLN A 7 6.22 11.27 -2.23
N PHE A 8 5.28 12.10 -1.82
CA PHE A 8 5.43 13.55 -1.87
C PHE A 8 4.58 14.23 -0.80
N ASP A 9 4.75 15.54 -0.65
CA ASP A 9 4.04 16.40 0.31
C ASP A 9 3.00 17.28 -0.41
N PRO A 10 1.78 16.76 -0.66
CA PRO A 10 0.71 17.54 -1.27
C PRO A 10 0.10 18.54 -0.28
N ASP A 11 -0.15 19.77 -0.70
CA ASP A 11 -0.88 20.74 0.12
C ASP A 11 -2.39 20.61 -0.13
N VAL A 12 -3.20 20.51 0.93
CA VAL A 12 -4.66 20.42 0.78
C VAL A 12 -5.22 21.69 0.17
N GLY A 13 -6.08 21.53 -0.84
CA GLY A 13 -6.77 22.64 -1.51
C GLY A 13 -6.00 23.28 -2.67
N THR A 14 -4.77 22.83 -2.97
CA THR A 14 -3.93 23.38 -4.06
C THR A 14 -3.71 22.38 -5.19
N VAL A 15 -4.78 21.75 -5.69
CA VAL A 15 -4.76 20.65 -6.68
C VAL A 15 -3.77 20.87 -7.83
N GLN A 16 -3.80 22.03 -8.49
CA GLN A 16 -2.91 22.32 -9.64
C GLN A 16 -1.43 22.40 -9.23
N ALA A 17 -1.14 22.92 -8.05
CA ALA A 17 0.23 22.96 -7.52
C ALA A 17 0.73 21.54 -7.18
N ASN A 18 -0.13 20.69 -6.60
CA ASN A 18 0.20 19.30 -6.31
C ASN A 18 0.45 18.50 -7.58
N ILE A 19 -0.38 18.67 -8.61
CA ILE A 19 -0.16 18.05 -9.93
C ILE A 19 1.19 18.47 -10.48
N LYS A 20 1.49 19.78 -10.50
CA LYS A 20 2.78 20.27 -10.97
C LYS A 20 3.94 19.67 -10.18
N ARG A 21 3.83 19.58 -8.84
CA ARG A 21 4.87 19.01 -7.97
C ARG A 21 5.10 17.53 -8.28
N ALA A 22 4.03 16.77 -8.46
CA ALA A 22 4.10 15.38 -8.87
C ALA A 22 4.75 15.23 -10.26
N ASP A 23 4.36 16.05 -11.24
CA ASP A 23 4.96 16.03 -12.58
C ASP A 23 6.46 16.35 -12.54
N ASP A 24 6.88 17.38 -11.79
CA ASP A 24 8.30 17.73 -11.63
C ASP A 24 9.10 16.57 -10.99
N LEU A 25 8.51 15.88 -10.01
CA LEU A 25 9.08 14.70 -9.36
C LEU A 25 9.21 13.50 -10.32
N LEU A 26 8.20 13.25 -11.14
CA LEU A 26 8.20 12.18 -12.13
C LEU A 26 9.23 12.45 -13.22
N GLN A 27 9.31 13.68 -13.73
CA GLN A 27 10.25 14.07 -14.80
C GLN A 27 11.72 13.97 -14.40
N ARG A 28 12.05 14.29 -13.14
CA ARG A 28 13.43 14.20 -12.64
C ARG A 28 13.84 12.78 -12.20
N SER A 29 12.88 11.89 -12.05
CA SER A 29 13.11 10.52 -11.57
C SER A 29 13.46 9.58 -12.71
N LYS A 30 14.30 8.59 -12.42
CA LYS A 30 14.64 7.52 -13.38
C LYS A 30 13.57 6.44 -13.33
N ILE A 31 12.47 6.64 -14.04
CA ILE A 31 11.35 5.70 -14.13
C ILE A 31 11.61 4.76 -15.31
N PRO A 32 11.46 3.43 -15.14
CA PRO A 32 11.61 2.48 -16.24
C PRO A 32 10.55 2.74 -17.33
N VAL A 33 10.94 2.60 -18.60
CA VAL A 33 10.06 2.82 -19.76
C VAL A 33 8.91 1.81 -19.83
N ASP A 34 9.11 0.63 -19.24
CA ASP A 34 8.16 -0.48 -19.18
C ASP A 34 7.45 -0.57 -17.82
N LEU A 35 7.22 0.58 -17.18
CA LEU A 35 6.45 0.66 -15.94
C LEU A 35 5.02 0.12 -16.15
N ASP A 36 4.58 -0.78 -15.27
CA ASP A 36 3.23 -1.35 -15.30
C ASP A 36 2.21 -0.48 -14.57
N TRP A 37 2.60 0.12 -13.44
CA TRP A 37 1.69 0.91 -12.61
C TRP A 37 2.42 1.96 -11.76
N LEU A 38 1.92 3.20 -11.77
CA LEU A 38 2.27 4.26 -10.83
C LEU A 38 1.18 4.39 -9.76
N ILE A 39 1.54 4.26 -8.49
CA ILE A 39 0.67 4.36 -7.32
C ILE A 39 0.96 5.67 -6.59
N LEU A 40 -0.10 6.42 -6.27
CA LEU A 40 -0.05 7.69 -5.56
C LEU A 40 -0.59 7.53 -4.14
N PRO A 41 -0.21 8.43 -3.21
CA PRO A 41 -0.71 8.38 -1.84
C PRO A 41 -2.15 8.89 -1.75
N GLU A 42 -2.79 8.63 -0.62
CA GLU A 42 -4.11 9.18 -0.30
C GLU A 42 -4.08 10.71 -0.38
N MET A 43 -5.16 11.30 -0.88
CA MET A 43 -5.34 12.75 -0.99
C MET A 43 -4.29 13.47 -1.87
N ALA A 44 -3.53 12.76 -2.72
CA ALA A 44 -2.55 13.35 -3.63
C ALA A 44 -3.10 14.56 -4.42
N PHE A 45 -4.31 14.43 -4.97
CA PHE A 45 -5.04 15.50 -5.67
C PHE A 45 -6.45 15.75 -5.09
N SER A 46 -6.65 15.35 -3.82
CA SER A 46 -7.84 15.58 -2.97
C SER A 46 -9.14 14.83 -3.32
N ASP A 47 -9.27 13.58 -2.89
CA ASP A 47 -10.53 12.82 -2.75
C ASP A 47 -10.35 11.65 -1.74
N ASN A 48 -11.44 11.14 -1.15
CA ASN A 48 -11.46 9.93 -0.32
C ASN A 48 -11.66 8.64 -1.14
N SER A 49 -11.01 8.60 -2.29
CA SER A 49 -11.11 7.52 -3.26
C SER A 49 -9.78 7.29 -3.96
N THR A 50 -9.62 6.09 -4.53
CA THR A 50 -8.54 5.77 -5.46
C THR A 50 -9.15 5.42 -6.81
N VAL A 51 -8.77 6.17 -7.84
CA VAL A 51 -9.18 5.91 -9.22
C VAL A 51 -8.01 5.28 -9.96
N THR A 52 -8.23 4.10 -10.53
CA THR A 52 -7.23 3.42 -11.36
C THR A 52 -7.54 3.64 -12.83
N ILE A 53 -6.55 4.12 -13.58
CA ILE A 53 -6.69 4.53 -14.97
C ILE A 53 -5.76 3.68 -15.83
N SER A 54 -6.28 3.17 -16.94
CA SER A 54 -5.52 2.40 -17.92
C SER A 54 -4.54 3.28 -18.73
N PRO A 55 -3.56 2.67 -19.44
CA PRO A 55 -2.64 3.41 -20.30
C PRO A 55 -3.30 4.23 -21.42
N ILE A 56 -4.56 3.95 -21.76
CA ILE A 56 -5.33 4.67 -22.79
C ILE A 56 -6.32 5.68 -22.18
N GLY A 57 -6.22 5.97 -20.88
CA GLY A 57 -7.03 6.98 -20.20
C GLY A 57 -8.42 6.53 -19.76
N GLN A 58 -8.75 5.23 -19.85
CA GLN A 58 -10.01 4.69 -19.34
C GLN A 58 -9.93 4.40 -17.84
N ILE A 59 -10.96 4.78 -17.08
CA ILE A 59 -11.10 4.40 -15.67
C ILE A 59 -11.40 2.90 -15.60
N LEU A 60 -10.53 2.15 -14.93
CA LEU A 60 -10.68 0.71 -14.68
C LEU A 60 -11.40 0.43 -13.36
N GLN A 61 -11.14 1.25 -12.34
CA GLN A 61 -11.70 1.06 -11.00
C GLN A 61 -11.81 2.40 -10.28
N ASN A 62 -12.82 2.52 -9.42
CA ASN A 62 -12.95 3.59 -8.43
C ASN A 62 -13.24 2.96 -7.07
N TYR A 63 -12.21 2.85 -6.23
CA TYR A 63 -12.34 2.35 -4.86
C TYR A 63 -12.56 3.51 -3.91
N ARG A 64 -13.50 3.35 -2.97
CA ARG A 64 -13.78 4.34 -1.92
C ARG A 64 -13.34 3.77 -0.58
N LYS A 65 -12.72 4.61 0.26
CA LYS A 65 -12.25 4.21 1.59
C LYS A 65 -13.37 3.61 2.40
N SER A 66 -13.12 2.42 2.93
CA SER A 66 -14.14 1.61 3.60
C SER A 66 -14.26 1.97 5.07
N PHE A 67 -13.13 2.25 5.72
CA PHE A 67 -13.04 2.68 7.12
C PHE A 67 -12.55 4.13 7.16
N LEU A 68 -13.43 5.02 7.60
CA LEU A 68 -13.12 6.45 7.69
C LEU A 68 -12.24 6.75 8.91
N TYR A 69 -11.30 7.67 8.76
CA TYR A 69 -10.67 8.30 9.91
C TYR A 69 -11.58 9.40 10.46
N TYR A 70 -11.44 9.80 11.73
CA TYR A 70 -12.36 10.76 12.35
C TYR A 70 -12.48 12.08 11.58
N THR A 71 -11.41 12.50 10.87
CA THR A 71 -11.44 13.69 10.00
C THR A 71 -12.35 13.50 8.80
N ASP A 72 -12.37 12.29 8.24
CA ASP A 72 -13.12 11.93 7.05
C ASP A 72 -14.61 11.78 7.36
N GLU A 73 -14.96 11.31 8.56
CA GLU A 73 -16.35 11.16 9.01
C GLU A 73 -17.16 12.47 8.97
N THR A 74 -16.47 13.62 8.94
CA THR A 74 -17.13 14.93 8.88
C THR A 74 -17.60 15.34 7.48
N TRP A 75 -17.13 14.67 6.43
CA TRP A 75 -17.43 15.06 5.04
C TRP A 75 -17.58 13.88 4.05
N ALA A 76 -17.19 12.67 4.42
CA ALA A 76 -17.31 11.46 3.61
C ALA A 76 -18.25 10.43 4.26
N ALA A 77 -18.67 9.45 3.47
CA ALA A 77 -19.47 8.31 3.93
C ALA A 77 -18.84 7.00 3.46
N GLU A 78 -18.85 6.01 4.36
CA GLU A 78 -18.41 4.64 4.07
C GLU A 78 -19.27 4.05 2.93
N PRO A 79 -18.66 3.38 1.95
CA PRO A 79 -19.38 2.66 0.91
C PRO A 79 -20.12 1.42 1.48
N PRO A 80 -21.21 0.98 0.85
CA PRO A 80 -21.94 -0.22 1.26
C PRO A 80 -21.15 -1.50 1.01
N ALA A 81 -20.39 -1.56 -0.09
CA ALA A 81 -19.46 -2.66 -0.39
C ALA A 81 -18.04 -2.23 0.03
N ARG A 82 -17.33 -3.14 0.69
CA ARG A 82 -15.98 -2.90 1.23
C ARG A 82 -15.02 -3.93 0.68
N PHE A 83 -13.76 -3.54 0.54
CA PHE A 83 -12.62 -4.45 0.35
C PHE A 83 -12.79 -5.46 -0.80
N GLN A 84 -13.25 -4.99 -1.96
CA GLN A 84 -13.48 -5.84 -3.13
C GLN A 84 -12.17 -6.14 -3.86
N ILE A 85 -12.03 -7.39 -4.30
CA ILE A 85 -10.97 -7.81 -5.20
C ILE A 85 -11.47 -7.63 -6.63
N GLU A 86 -10.76 -6.85 -7.42
CA GLU A 86 -11.07 -6.58 -8.82
C GLU A 86 -9.96 -7.10 -9.73
N HIS A 87 -10.30 -7.55 -10.93
CA HIS A 87 -9.31 -8.03 -11.90
C HIS A 87 -8.98 -6.93 -12.90
N LEU A 88 -7.78 -6.35 -12.80
CA LEU A 88 -7.38 -5.16 -13.55
C LEU A 88 -6.51 -5.51 -14.77
N ASN A 89 -7.14 -6.06 -15.82
CA ASN A 89 -6.47 -6.42 -17.08
C ASN A 89 -5.16 -7.20 -16.83
N LYS A 90 -4.03 -6.73 -17.38
CA LYS A 90 -2.70 -7.35 -17.24
C LYS A 90 -2.14 -7.34 -15.81
N LEU A 91 -2.72 -6.57 -14.89
CA LEU A 91 -2.26 -6.50 -13.49
C LEU A 91 -2.80 -7.66 -12.66
N GLY A 92 -3.81 -8.39 -13.16
CA GLY A 92 -4.38 -9.52 -12.45
C GLY A 92 -5.33 -9.11 -11.31
N PRO A 93 -5.53 -9.97 -10.30
CA PRO A 93 -6.38 -9.68 -9.15
C PRO A 93 -5.72 -8.64 -8.23
N ILE A 94 -6.44 -7.57 -7.91
CA ILE A 94 -5.98 -6.46 -7.09
C ILE A 94 -6.99 -6.22 -5.96
N ILE A 95 -6.51 -5.97 -4.75
CA ILE A 95 -7.32 -5.37 -3.68
C ILE A 95 -6.72 -4.02 -3.29
N GLN A 96 -7.58 -2.99 -3.31
CA GLN A 96 -7.20 -1.63 -2.95
C GLN A 96 -7.73 -1.28 -1.57
N GLY A 97 -6.91 -0.58 -0.80
CA GLY A 97 -7.27 0.01 0.48
C GLY A 97 -6.75 1.44 0.58
N ILE A 98 -7.30 2.20 1.52
CA ILE A 98 -6.89 3.56 1.81
C ILE A 98 -6.63 3.69 3.32
N CYS A 99 -5.35 3.88 3.68
CA CYS A 99 -4.89 4.25 5.02
C CYS A 99 -5.58 3.50 6.16
N MET A 100 -6.58 4.11 6.78
CA MET A 100 -7.39 3.57 7.88
C MET A 100 -8.03 2.20 7.60
N ASP A 101 -8.18 1.80 6.33
CA ASP A 101 -8.72 0.50 5.94
C ASP A 101 -7.95 -0.68 6.56
N ILE A 102 -6.65 -0.55 6.86
CA ILE A 102 -5.89 -1.64 7.48
C ILE A 102 -6.08 -1.74 9.00
N ASN A 103 -6.68 -0.72 9.64
CA ASN A 103 -6.91 -0.68 11.07
C ASN A 103 -8.20 -1.39 11.46
N PRO A 104 -8.36 -1.78 12.74
CA PRO A 104 -9.67 -2.19 13.24
C PRO A 104 -10.69 -1.08 13.02
N HIS A 105 -11.91 -1.44 12.61
CA HIS A 105 -12.96 -0.47 12.30
C HIS A 105 -13.16 0.53 13.45
N ARG A 106 -12.98 1.83 13.14
CA ARG A 106 -13.05 2.96 14.10
C ARG A 106 -12.10 2.87 15.30
N PHE A 107 -11.09 2.01 15.24
CA PHE A 107 -10.26 1.60 16.39
C PHE A 107 -11.06 0.98 17.55
N LEU A 108 -12.26 0.45 17.28
CA LEU A 108 -13.14 -0.18 18.27
C LEU A 108 -13.30 -1.68 18.03
N ALA A 109 -13.20 -2.13 16.78
CA ALA A 109 -13.22 -3.56 16.47
C ALA A 109 -12.02 -4.29 17.11
N PRO A 110 -12.15 -5.59 17.42
CA PRO A 110 -11.03 -6.39 17.91
C PRO A 110 -9.80 -6.32 17.01
N TRP A 111 -8.61 -6.18 17.61
CA TRP A 111 -7.33 -6.15 16.89
C TRP A 111 -7.13 -7.34 15.93
N SER A 112 -7.65 -8.50 16.34
CA SER A 112 -7.55 -9.79 15.66
C SER A 112 -8.46 -9.95 14.45
N ASP A 113 -9.34 -9.00 14.14
CA ASP A 113 -10.28 -9.14 13.02
C ASP A 113 -9.58 -8.97 11.67
N TYR A 114 -8.56 -8.11 11.61
CA TYR A 114 -7.73 -7.86 10.42
C TYR A 114 -8.57 -7.70 9.14
N GLU A 115 -9.62 -6.88 9.20
CA GLU A 115 -10.73 -6.90 8.24
C GLU A 115 -10.26 -6.82 6.77
N PHE A 116 -9.34 -5.89 6.48
CA PHE A 116 -8.78 -5.71 5.15
C PHE A 116 -7.87 -6.86 4.71
N ALA A 117 -6.95 -7.30 5.58
CA ALA A 117 -6.05 -8.41 5.26
C ALA A 117 -6.83 -9.73 5.09
N THR A 118 -7.86 -9.96 5.89
CA THR A 118 -8.78 -11.09 5.75
C THR A 118 -9.55 -11.03 4.44
N ALA A 119 -10.03 -9.85 4.03
CA ALA A 119 -10.69 -9.66 2.74
C ALA A 119 -9.76 -9.97 1.55
N ALA A 120 -8.47 -9.60 1.64
CA ALA A 120 -7.47 -9.94 0.62
C ALA A 120 -7.27 -11.45 0.44
N LEU A 121 -7.63 -12.27 1.44
CA LEU A 121 -7.57 -13.73 1.35
C LEU A 121 -8.82 -14.36 0.72
N ALA A 122 -9.90 -13.60 0.49
CA ALA A 122 -11.20 -14.14 0.10
C ALA A 122 -11.19 -14.85 -1.28
N SER A 123 -10.36 -14.38 -2.23
CA SER A 123 -10.22 -15.03 -3.54
C SER A 123 -9.28 -16.23 -3.53
N VAL A 124 -8.58 -16.48 -2.42
CA VAL A 124 -7.59 -17.55 -2.30
C VAL A 124 -8.20 -18.67 -1.45
N PRO A 125 -8.87 -19.66 -2.08
CA PRO A 125 -9.47 -20.75 -1.33
C PRO A 125 -8.40 -21.49 -0.51
N PRO A 126 -8.79 -22.24 0.54
CA PRO A 126 -7.87 -23.15 1.20
C PRO A 126 -7.17 -24.07 0.19
N ARG A 127 -6.01 -24.64 0.57
CA ARG A 127 -5.30 -25.61 -0.27
C ARG A 127 -6.31 -26.66 -0.77
N PRO A 128 -6.39 -26.96 -2.09
CA PRO A 128 -7.22 -28.07 -2.52
C PRO A 128 -6.63 -29.33 -1.86
N MET A 129 -7.45 -30.35 -1.58
CA MET A 129 -6.88 -31.67 -1.37
C MET A 129 -6.19 -32.08 -2.67
N ILE A 130 -4.87 -31.87 -2.74
CA ILE A 130 -4.08 -32.25 -3.91
C ILE A 130 -3.94 -33.77 -3.85
N THR A 131 -4.42 -34.46 -4.88
CA THR A 131 -4.10 -35.84 -5.15
C THR A 131 -2.57 -35.97 -5.30
N PRO A 132 -1.89 -36.87 -4.58
CA PRO A 132 -0.44 -37.03 -4.72
C PRO A 132 -0.07 -37.23 -6.20
N GLY A 133 0.75 -36.33 -6.76
CA GLY A 133 1.22 -36.41 -8.14
C GLY A 133 0.71 -35.32 -9.10
N GLU A 134 -0.25 -34.48 -8.70
CA GLU A 134 -0.71 -33.34 -9.51
C GLU A 134 -0.04 -32.03 -9.07
N ALA A 135 0.54 -31.29 -10.02
CA ALA A 135 1.02 -29.94 -9.75
C ALA A 135 -0.19 -29.01 -9.53
N ALA A 136 -0.20 -28.26 -8.43
CA ALA A 136 -1.22 -27.25 -8.21
C ALA A 136 -1.14 -26.20 -9.33
N PRO A 137 -2.27 -25.74 -9.89
CA PRO A 137 -2.25 -24.64 -10.85
C PRO A 137 -1.62 -23.39 -10.19
N PRO A 138 -0.93 -22.54 -10.95
CA PRO A 138 -0.43 -21.27 -10.42
C PRO A 138 -1.63 -20.51 -9.83
N ARG A 139 -1.57 -20.23 -8.53
CA ARG A 139 -2.57 -19.43 -7.84
C ARG A 139 -2.10 -17.98 -7.87
N GLU A 140 -2.86 -17.13 -8.54
CA GLU A 140 -2.62 -15.70 -8.51
C GLU A 140 -3.08 -15.16 -7.15
N THR A 141 -2.11 -14.82 -6.30
CA THR A 141 -2.36 -14.04 -5.09
C THR A 141 -2.71 -12.61 -5.51
N PRO A 142 -3.69 -11.95 -4.88
CA PRO A 142 -3.98 -10.57 -5.23
C PRO A 142 -2.82 -9.67 -4.84
N LEU A 143 -2.47 -8.72 -5.71
CA LEU A 143 -1.59 -7.61 -5.33
C LEU A 143 -2.39 -6.67 -4.41
N ILE A 144 -1.87 -6.47 -3.20
CA ILE A 144 -2.51 -5.64 -2.18
C ILE A 144 -1.91 -4.23 -2.31
N VAL A 145 -2.73 -3.22 -2.58
CA VAL A 145 -2.28 -1.84 -2.78
C VAL A 145 -2.99 -0.92 -1.82
N VAL A 146 -2.23 -0.17 -1.03
CA VAL A 146 -2.78 0.76 -0.05
C VAL A 146 -2.22 2.15 -0.27
N SER A 147 -3.11 3.09 -0.59
CA SER A 147 -2.78 4.52 -0.68
C SER A 147 -2.99 5.17 0.68
N MET A 148 -2.05 5.99 1.15
CA MET A 148 -2.03 6.40 2.55
C MET A 148 -1.70 7.88 2.77
N ALA A 149 -2.33 8.44 3.80
CA ALA A 149 -1.94 9.66 4.50
C ALA A 149 -1.75 9.35 5.99
N TRP A 150 -0.82 8.43 6.26
CA TRP A 150 -0.53 7.90 7.57
C TRP A 150 0.30 8.87 8.41
N LEU A 151 -0.14 9.12 9.63
CA LEU A 151 0.51 10.05 10.55
C LEU A 151 1.77 9.44 11.17
N SER A 152 2.80 10.27 11.36
CA SER A 152 3.94 9.92 12.20
C SER A 152 3.69 10.35 13.63
N TYR A 153 4.24 9.59 14.58
CA TYR A 153 4.35 10.01 15.98
C TYR A 153 5.51 10.98 16.21
N LEU A 154 6.37 11.17 15.21
CA LEU A 154 7.53 12.04 15.29
C LEU A 154 7.15 13.49 15.07
N THR A 155 7.87 14.37 15.75
CA THR A 155 7.79 15.81 15.53
C THR A 155 8.48 16.20 14.22
N ALA A 156 8.13 17.39 13.71
CA ALA A 156 8.78 17.95 12.53
C ALA A 156 10.29 18.10 12.69
N SER A 157 10.78 18.39 13.91
CA SER A 157 12.22 18.51 14.18
C SER A 157 12.94 17.17 14.11
N GLU A 158 12.32 16.10 14.62
CA GLU A 158 12.89 14.74 14.54
C GLU A 158 12.94 14.26 13.09
N ILE A 159 11.86 14.47 12.32
CA ILE A 159 11.84 14.15 10.89
C ILE A 159 12.90 14.93 10.12
N ALA A 160 13.04 16.24 10.38
CA ALA A 160 14.02 17.07 9.69
C ALA A 160 15.48 16.70 10.02
N SER A 161 15.72 16.09 11.18
CA SER A 161 17.07 15.67 11.59
C SER A 161 17.59 14.46 10.81
N ASP A 162 16.69 13.60 10.32
CA ASP A 162 17.03 12.45 9.49
C ASP A 162 15.85 12.10 8.55
N PRO A 163 15.65 12.90 7.49
CA PRO A 163 14.49 12.75 6.60
C PRO A 163 14.61 11.54 5.69
N THR A 164 15.82 11.02 5.47
CA THR A 164 16.09 9.92 4.54
C THR A 164 15.92 8.54 5.16
N SER A 165 15.90 8.43 6.49
CA SER A 165 15.60 7.15 7.13
C SER A 165 14.09 6.94 7.27
N PRO A 166 13.61 5.68 7.19
CA PRO A 166 12.19 5.39 7.33
C PRO A 166 11.72 5.51 8.78
N ASP A 167 10.42 5.73 8.95
CA ASP A 167 9.72 5.59 10.23
C ASP A 167 9.51 4.09 10.52
N VAL A 168 10.51 3.48 11.17
CA VAL A 168 10.57 2.03 11.41
C VAL A 168 9.37 1.53 12.22
N ALA A 169 8.90 2.32 13.20
CA ALA A 169 7.75 1.95 14.02
C ALA A 169 6.46 1.87 13.19
N THR A 170 6.27 2.83 12.29
CA THR A 170 5.13 2.83 11.35
C THR A 170 5.19 1.64 10.39
N VAL A 171 6.37 1.36 9.82
CA VAL A 171 6.53 0.21 8.92
C VAL A 171 6.28 -1.12 9.64
N ALA A 172 6.78 -1.28 10.87
CA ALA A 172 6.52 -2.47 11.69
C ALA A 172 5.02 -2.65 11.99
N TYR A 173 4.32 -1.55 12.31
CA TYR A 173 2.88 -1.56 12.50
C TYR A 173 2.14 -2.03 11.24
N TRP A 174 2.52 -1.52 10.06
CA TRP A 174 1.91 -1.97 8.80
C TRP A 174 2.12 -3.47 8.58
N VAL A 175 3.34 -3.99 8.78
CA VAL A 175 3.62 -5.43 8.70
C VAL A 175 2.70 -6.22 9.64
N GLU A 176 2.50 -5.74 10.87
CA GLU A 176 1.62 -6.39 11.85
C GLU A 176 0.16 -6.45 11.38
N ARG A 177 -0.34 -5.41 10.71
CA ARG A 177 -1.71 -5.42 10.16
C ARG A 177 -1.94 -6.42 9.02
N PHE A 178 -0.87 -6.98 8.45
CA PHE A 178 -0.92 -8.03 7.44
C PHE A 178 -0.52 -9.42 7.95
N GLN A 179 -0.50 -9.65 9.27
CA GLN A 179 -0.22 -10.97 9.87
C GLN A 179 -1.05 -12.13 9.27
N PRO A 180 -2.35 -12.00 8.94
CA PRO A 180 -3.08 -13.08 8.28
C PRO A 180 -2.48 -13.51 6.93
N ILE A 181 -1.89 -12.56 6.18
CA ILE A 181 -1.20 -12.86 4.92
C ILE A 181 0.09 -13.63 5.19
N VAL A 182 0.85 -13.24 6.23
CA VAL A 182 2.06 -13.93 6.68
C VAL A 182 1.74 -15.38 7.03
N GLU A 183 0.71 -15.61 7.84
CA GLU A 183 0.29 -16.96 8.19
C GLU A 183 -0.20 -17.76 6.98
N ARG A 184 -1.01 -17.14 6.11
CA ARG A 184 -1.50 -17.83 4.90
C ARG A 184 -0.39 -18.20 3.92
N SER A 185 0.67 -17.40 3.83
CA SER A 185 1.80 -17.67 2.92
C SER A 185 2.59 -18.94 3.26
N LYS A 186 2.46 -19.49 4.48
CA LYS A 186 3.02 -20.81 4.86
C LYS A 186 2.27 -21.97 4.19
N GLU A 187 1.02 -21.75 3.82
CA GLU A 187 0.13 -22.77 3.24
C GLU A 187 -0.06 -22.60 1.74
N VAL A 188 0.02 -21.37 1.25
CA VAL A 188 -0.16 -20.99 -0.16
C VAL A 188 1.20 -20.58 -0.72
N PRO A 189 1.83 -21.43 -1.55
CA PRO A 189 3.12 -21.13 -2.16
C PRO A 189 3.06 -19.89 -3.04
N GLY A 190 4.21 -19.22 -3.14
CA GLY A 190 4.41 -18.05 -3.97
C GLY A 190 4.37 -16.75 -3.18
N PRO A 191 4.81 -15.65 -3.81
CA PRO A 191 4.92 -14.38 -3.13
C PRO A 191 3.58 -13.68 -3.04
N TRP A 192 3.35 -13.05 -1.89
CA TRP A 192 2.30 -12.06 -1.66
C TRP A 192 2.95 -10.69 -1.60
N TYR A 193 2.41 -9.72 -2.32
CA TYR A 193 2.96 -8.36 -2.35
C TYR A 193 1.98 -7.37 -1.73
N VAL A 194 2.49 -6.55 -0.82
CA VAL A 194 1.76 -5.43 -0.22
C VAL A 194 2.48 -4.14 -0.56
N VAL A 195 1.82 -3.27 -1.31
CA VAL A 195 2.30 -1.97 -1.77
C VAL A 195 1.71 -0.90 -0.87
N LEU A 196 2.56 -0.12 -0.20
CA LEU A 196 2.17 0.90 0.78
C LEU A 196 2.69 2.25 0.29
N ALA A 197 1.83 3.03 -0.37
CA ALA A 197 2.17 4.35 -0.91
C ALA A 197 1.65 5.44 0.03
N ASN A 198 2.54 6.01 0.83
CA ASN A 198 2.20 6.99 1.84
C ASN A 198 2.81 8.36 1.50
N ARG A 199 2.05 9.44 1.76
CA ARG A 199 2.60 10.80 1.65
C ARG A 199 3.58 11.09 2.78
N CYS A 200 4.45 12.07 2.54
CA CYS A 200 5.29 12.68 3.57
C CYS A 200 4.81 14.11 3.87
N GLY A 201 5.59 14.82 4.68
CA GLY A 201 5.35 16.23 4.98
C GLY A 201 4.44 16.47 6.17
N ARG A 202 3.75 17.61 6.20
CA ARG A 202 2.96 18.03 7.36
C ARG A 202 1.73 18.84 6.99
N GLU A 203 0.73 18.77 7.86
CA GLU A 203 -0.40 19.68 7.85
C GLU A 203 -0.58 20.27 9.24
N LYS A 204 -0.46 21.61 9.35
CA LYS A 204 -0.51 22.32 10.63
C LYS A 204 0.48 21.71 11.63
N SER A 205 -0.01 21.01 12.65
CA SER A 205 0.78 20.39 13.72
C SER A 205 1.02 18.89 13.53
N VAL A 206 0.40 18.24 12.54
CA VAL A 206 0.56 16.80 12.30
C VAL A 206 1.57 16.54 11.20
N CYS A 207 2.38 15.49 11.36
CA CYS A 207 3.35 15.04 10.36
C CYS A 207 2.89 13.71 9.77
N TYR A 208 3.20 13.49 8.50
CA TYR A 208 2.98 12.22 7.82
C TYR A 208 4.26 11.38 7.81
N ALA A 209 4.12 10.07 7.92
CA ALA A 209 5.22 9.15 8.16
C ALA A 209 6.11 8.88 6.94
N GLY A 210 5.73 9.32 5.74
CA GLY A 210 6.41 8.94 4.50
C GLY A 210 6.58 7.44 4.45
N SER A 211 7.81 6.96 4.29
CA SER A 211 8.16 5.54 4.43
C SER A 211 7.45 4.60 3.44
N SER A 212 7.06 5.12 2.27
CA SER A 212 6.47 4.30 1.20
C SER A 212 7.36 3.10 0.88
N THR A 213 6.75 1.92 0.77
CA THR A 213 7.48 0.66 0.62
C THR A 213 6.66 -0.43 -0.06
N VAL A 214 7.34 -1.50 -0.45
CA VAL A 214 6.74 -2.74 -0.93
C VAL A 214 7.22 -3.88 -0.05
N ILE A 215 6.28 -4.63 0.49
CA ILE A 215 6.51 -5.82 1.30
C ILE A 215 6.28 -7.05 0.42
N LYS A 216 7.22 -7.99 0.46
CA LYS A 216 7.09 -9.34 -0.06
C LYS A 216 6.90 -10.30 1.12
N VAL A 217 5.85 -11.10 1.09
CA VAL A 217 5.56 -12.14 2.07
C VAL A 217 5.57 -13.49 1.38
N GLU A 218 6.39 -14.42 1.86
CA GLU A 218 6.56 -15.74 1.23
C GLU A 218 7.02 -16.75 2.29
N ASP A 219 6.35 -17.90 2.38
CA ASP A 219 6.63 -18.98 3.35
C ASP A 219 6.73 -18.49 4.81
N GLY A 220 5.84 -17.58 5.21
CA GLY A 220 5.83 -16.96 6.54
C GLY A 220 6.96 -15.96 6.79
N GLY A 221 7.85 -15.73 5.81
CA GLY A 221 8.88 -14.71 5.85
C GLY A 221 8.34 -13.37 5.37
N VAL A 222 8.86 -12.28 5.94
CA VAL A 222 8.57 -10.90 5.52
C VAL A 222 9.85 -10.27 5.03
N SER A 223 9.83 -9.75 3.81
CA SER A 223 10.95 -9.01 3.23
C SER A 223 10.45 -7.69 2.69
N LEU A 224 11.27 -6.66 2.75
CA LEU A 224 10.98 -5.35 2.16
C LEU A 224 11.92 -5.12 0.99
N PHE A 225 11.39 -4.48 -0.04
CA PHE A 225 12.22 -3.84 -1.05
C PHE A 225 12.88 -2.60 -0.44
N GLU A 226 13.16 -1.58 -1.23
CA GLU A 226 13.59 -0.29 -0.69
C GLU A 226 12.41 0.45 -0.06
N THR A 227 12.65 1.16 1.03
CA THR A 227 11.67 2.01 1.74
C THR A 227 12.12 3.46 1.61
N CYS A 228 11.19 4.36 1.28
CA CYS A 228 11.49 5.79 1.22
C CYS A 228 11.85 6.35 2.59
N GLY A 229 12.56 7.49 2.64
CA GLY A 229 12.73 8.21 3.89
C GLY A 229 11.40 8.74 4.45
N ARG A 230 11.34 9.04 5.75
CA ARG A 230 10.12 9.56 6.39
C ARG A 230 9.77 11.00 5.97
N GLY A 231 10.77 11.78 5.55
CA GLY A 231 10.63 13.18 5.12
C GLY A 231 11.08 13.46 3.68
N GLU A 232 11.32 12.41 2.89
CA GLU A 232 11.85 12.51 1.52
C GLU A 232 10.73 12.52 0.48
N GLU A 233 10.81 13.40 -0.53
CA GLU A 233 9.97 13.30 -1.72
C GLU A 233 10.66 12.53 -2.83
N ARG A 234 10.08 11.40 -3.24
CA ARG A 234 10.75 10.45 -4.12
C ARG A 234 9.75 9.60 -4.91
N VAL A 235 10.19 9.18 -6.11
CA VAL A 235 9.56 8.09 -6.85
C VAL A 235 10.35 6.80 -6.59
N LEU A 236 9.73 5.84 -5.89
CA LEU A 236 10.30 4.54 -5.60
C LEU A 236 9.87 3.54 -6.67
N CYS A 237 10.79 3.13 -7.53
CA CYS A 237 10.54 2.10 -8.54
C CYS A 237 10.95 0.72 -8.00
N VAL A 238 10.08 -0.27 -8.14
CA VAL A 238 10.27 -1.65 -7.66
C VAL A 238 9.92 -2.62 -8.77
N ASP A 239 10.82 -3.56 -9.05
CA ASP A 239 10.52 -4.75 -9.84
C ASP A 239 10.14 -5.88 -8.89
N LEU A 240 8.88 -6.32 -8.91
CA LEU A 240 8.37 -7.34 -8.00
C LEU A 240 9.02 -8.71 -8.24
N GLU A 241 9.57 -8.94 -9.43
CA GLU A 241 10.32 -10.17 -9.76
C GLU A 241 11.79 -10.09 -9.32
N GLY A 242 12.24 -8.92 -8.87
CA GLY A 242 13.57 -8.70 -8.33
C GLY A 242 13.72 -9.15 -6.87
N GLU A 243 14.96 -9.09 -6.39
CA GLU A 243 15.30 -9.44 -5.01
C GLU A 243 14.96 -8.30 -4.02
N PRO A 244 14.26 -8.58 -2.91
CA PRO A 244 14.10 -7.64 -1.81
C PRO A 244 15.44 -7.22 -1.19
N ARG A 245 15.52 -6.02 -0.61
CA ARG A 245 16.77 -5.50 0.00
C ARG A 245 16.93 -5.89 1.46
N PHE A 246 15.83 -6.07 2.17
CA PHE A 246 15.81 -6.38 3.59
C PHE A 246 14.91 -7.58 3.85
N SER A 247 15.32 -8.48 4.75
CA SER A 247 14.51 -9.62 5.15
C SER A 247 14.45 -9.71 6.67
N VAL A 248 13.23 -9.83 7.19
CA VAL A 248 12.95 -10.08 8.60
C VAL A 248 12.43 -11.51 8.71
N ARG A 249 13.25 -12.40 9.25
CA ARG A 249 12.79 -13.74 9.64
C ARG A 249 12.32 -13.67 11.07
N SER A 250 11.06 -14.02 11.33
CA SER A 250 10.61 -14.22 12.71
C SER A 250 11.43 -15.37 13.30
N GLY A 251 12.22 -15.08 14.34
CA GLY A 251 12.86 -16.11 15.14
C GLY A 251 11.78 -17.03 15.69
N ARG A 252 11.94 -18.34 15.49
CA ARG A 252 11.17 -19.35 16.22
C ARG A 252 11.60 -19.39 17.68
#